data_AF-A0A969NHW3-F1
#
_entry.id   AF-A0A969NHW3-F1
#
_cell.length_a   1.000
_cell.length_b   1.000
_cell.length_c   1.000
_cell.angle_alpha   90.00
_cell.angle_beta   90.00
_cell.angle_gamma   90.00
#
_symmetry.space_group_name_H-M   'P 1'
#
loop_
_entity.id
_entity.type
_entity.pdbx_description
1 polymer ?
#
loop_
_entity_poly.entity_id
_entity_poly.type
_entity_poly.pdbx_seq_one_letter_code
_entity_poly.pdbx_strand_id
1 'polypeptide(L)'
;MQVPQSVLNFFMAVLQNENLRAQFTKAFDSQDTPTLLNLAKKQGYDFTANELRQGLKQIHNILPNPVEIENLSLREYRCTRNASYSHECIGRDDPSARQGYYFKAHSAEEAWEQMATRFPEETDAGFTVEEWESFNVTVVQVERDEDGNIIE
;
A
#
# COMPACT_ATOMS: atom_id res chain seq x y z
N MET A 1 2.22 18.44 10.39
CA MET A 1 3.17 18.70 9.28
C MET A 1 2.45 19.55 8.24
N GLN A 2 3.02 20.69 7.87
CA GLN A 2 2.53 21.49 6.74
C GLN A 2 3.03 20.84 5.45
N VAL A 3 2.16 20.67 4.45
CA VAL A 3 2.59 20.23 3.12
C VAL A 3 3.40 21.36 2.49
N PRO A 4 4.52 21.04 1.81
CA PRO A 4 5.30 22.05 1.12
C PRO A 4 4.46 22.71 0.03
N GLN A 5 4.46 24.04 0.01
CA GLN A 5 3.74 24.83 -0.98
C GLN A 5 4.15 24.47 -2.43
N SER A 6 5.39 24.01 -2.63
CA SER A 6 5.88 23.53 -3.93
C SER A 6 5.07 22.36 -4.49
N VAL A 7 4.62 21.45 -3.62
CA VAL A 7 3.83 20.28 -4.00
C VAL A 7 2.42 20.71 -4.44
N LEU A 8 1.77 21.58 -3.66
CA LEU A 8 0.45 22.11 -3.99
C LEU A 8 0.46 22.92 -5.30
N ASN A 9 1.47 23.77 -5.49
CA ASN A 9 1.61 24.55 -6.72
C ASN A 9 1.85 23.65 -7.94
N PHE A 10 2.61 22.57 -7.77
CA PHE A 10 2.79 21.57 -8.83
C PHE A 10 1.46 20.90 -9.22
N PHE A 11 0.63 20.50 -8.23
CA PHE A 11 -0.69 19.94 -8.53
C PHE A 11 -1.61 20.92 -9.26
N MET A 12 -1.59 22.20 -8.88
CA MET A 12 -2.33 23.23 -9.61
C MET A 12 -1.85 23.35 -11.07
N ALA A 13 -0.54 23.29 -11.30
CA ALA A 13 0.02 23.30 -12.65
C ALA A 13 -0.39 22.06 -13.46
N VAL A 14 -0.42 20.88 -12.83
CA VAL A 14 -0.92 19.63 -13.43
C VAL A 14 -2.39 19.77 -13.83
N LEU A 15 -3.24 20.39 -13.00
CA LEU A 15 -4.66 20.59 -13.32
C LEU A 15 -4.89 21.60 -14.44
N GLN A 16 -4.00 22.59 -14.59
CA GLN A 16 -4.13 23.65 -15.59
C GLN A 16 -3.54 23.30 -16.97
N ASN A 17 -2.74 22.24 -17.07
CA ASN A 17 -2.05 21.86 -18.30
C ASN A 17 -2.37 20.41 -18.69
N GLU A 18 -3.11 20.21 -19.78
CA GLU A 18 -3.57 18.88 -20.20
C GLU A 18 -2.44 17.91 -20.55
N ASN A 19 -1.35 18.39 -21.16
CA ASN A 19 -0.21 17.55 -21.50
C ASN A 19 0.55 17.12 -20.24
N LEU A 20 0.72 18.05 -19.29
CA LEU A 20 1.33 17.75 -18.00
C LEU A 20 0.46 16.79 -17.20
N ARG A 21 -0.87 16.96 -17.22
CA ARG A 21 -1.84 16.04 -16.64
C ARG A 21 -1.70 14.65 -17.20
N ALA A 22 -1.67 14.48 -18.53
CA ALA A 22 -1.52 13.17 -19.15
C ALA A 22 -0.21 12.47 -18.75
N GLN A 23 0.90 13.21 -18.72
CA GLN A 23 2.19 12.68 -18.28
C GLN A 23 2.20 12.32 -16.79
N PHE A 24 1.58 13.17 -15.96
CA PHE A 24 1.43 12.93 -14.53
C PHE A 24 0.59 11.69 -14.28
N THR A 25 -0.61 11.60 -14.86
CA THR A 25 -1.52 10.44 -14.73
C THR A 25 -0.83 9.15 -15.16
N LYS A 26 -0.15 9.15 -16.31
CA LYS A 26 0.60 7.96 -16.77
C LYS A 26 1.67 7.50 -15.78
N ALA A 27 2.45 8.43 -15.24
CA ALA A 27 3.51 8.12 -14.28
C ALA A 27 2.95 7.74 -12.90
N PHE A 28 1.79 8.29 -12.56
CA PHE A 28 1.06 8.02 -11.32
C PHE A 28 0.44 6.62 -11.34
N ASP A 29 -0.24 6.26 -12.43
CA ASP A 29 -0.85 4.93 -12.63
C ASP A 29 0.21 3.83 -12.65
N SER A 30 1.41 4.11 -13.17
CA SER A 30 2.54 3.19 -13.14
C SER A 30 3.34 3.19 -11.83
N GLN A 31 2.91 3.96 -10.83
CA GLN A 31 3.59 4.14 -9.53
C GLN A 31 5.07 4.57 -9.65
N ASP A 32 5.43 5.24 -10.74
CA ASP A 32 6.82 5.62 -11.03
C ASP A 32 7.15 6.96 -10.37
N THR A 33 7.49 6.87 -9.07
CA THR A 33 7.86 8.03 -8.25
C THR A 33 9.06 8.81 -8.83
N PRO A 34 10.15 8.17 -9.30
CA PRO A 34 11.23 8.88 -9.98
C PRO A 34 10.78 9.71 -11.18
N THR A 35 9.89 9.18 -12.02
CA THR A 35 9.36 9.90 -13.18
C THR A 35 8.50 11.09 -12.76
N LEU A 36 7.68 10.96 -11.71
CA LEU A 36 6.91 12.07 -11.14
C LEU A 36 7.79 13.20 -10.60
N LEU A 37 8.85 12.85 -9.87
CA LEU A 37 9.80 13.84 -9.34
C LEU A 37 10.58 14.53 -10.48
N ASN A 38 10.99 13.77 -11.50
CA ASN A 38 11.65 14.34 -12.68
C ASN A 38 10.70 15.26 -13.48
N LEU A 39 9.42 14.90 -13.58
CA LEU A 39 8.40 15.71 -14.21
C LEU A 39 8.21 17.04 -13.46
N ALA A 40 8.10 16.98 -12.13
CA ALA A 40 8.02 18.15 -11.27
C ALA A 40 9.25 19.06 -11.41
N LYS A 41 10.44 18.47 -11.38
CA LYS A 41 11.71 19.19 -11.53
C LYS A 41 11.85 19.87 -12.89
N LYS A 42 11.40 19.23 -13.97
CA LYS A 42 11.34 19.84 -15.31
C LYS A 42 10.40 21.04 -15.37
N GLN A 43 9.35 21.06 -14.54
CA GLN A 43 8.42 22.17 -14.41
C GLN A 43 8.88 23.23 -13.39
N GLY A 44 10.09 23.08 -12.82
CA GLY A 44 10.67 24.03 -11.87
C GLY A 44 10.23 23.82 -10.42
N TYR A 45 9.58 22.69 -10.10
CA TYR A 45 9.22 22.32 -8.73
C TYR A 45 10.23 21.33 -8.16
N ASP A 46 10.77 21.65 -6.99
CA ASP A 46 11.67 20.77 -6.26
C ASP A 46 11.02 20.34 -4.95
N PHE A 47 10.88 19.03 -4.78
CA PHE A 47 10.38 18.40 -3.58
C PHE A 47 10.79 16.92 -3.57
N THR A 48 10.81 16.34 -2.39
CA THR A 48 11.15 14.94 -2.15
C THR A 48 9.97 14.01 -2.39
N ALA A 49 10.25 12.71 -2.53
CA ALA A 49 9.22 11.68 -2.59
C ALA A 49 8.27 11.72 -1.37
N ASN A 50 8.80 11.97 -0.17
CA ASN A 50 7.99 12.05 1.05
C ASN A 50 7.04 13.25 1.00
N GLU A 51 7.51 14.40 0.54
CA GLU A 51 6.68 15.60 0.40
C GLU A 51 5.57 15.43 -0.65
N LEU A 52 5.88 14.79 -1.78
CA LEU A 52 4.87 14.41 -2.77
C LEU A 52 3.79 13.51 -2.17
N ARG A 53 4.19 12.49 -1.39
CA ARG A 53 3.27 11.58 -0.70
C ARG A 53 2.37 12.33 0.30
N GLN A 54 2.94 13.24 1.10
CA GLN A 54 2.16 14.05 2.04
C GLN A 54 1.16 14.96 1.32
N GLY A 55 1.54 15.55 0.18
CA GLY A 55 0.66 16.37 -0.64
C GLY A 55 -0.50 15.59 -1.25
N LEU A 56 -0.24 14.39 -1.79
CA LEU A 56 -1.27 13.49 -2.31
C LEU A 56 -2.28 13.11 -1.22
N LYS A 57 -1.80 12.76 -0.03
CA LYS A 57 -2.65 12.44 1.13
C LYS A 57 -3.55 13.61 1.53
N GLN A 58 -3.07 14.85 1.43
CA GLN A 58 -3.89 16.02 1.72
C GLN A 58 -4.90 16.34 0.64
N ILE A 59 -4.54 16.26 -0.65
CA ILE A 59 -5.47 16.53 -1.75
C ILE A 59 -6.63 15.52 -1.74
N HIS A 60 -6.34 14.25 -1.46
CA HIS A 60 -7.35 13.21 -1.27
C HIS A 60 -8.35 13.57 -0.14
N ASN A 61 -7.90 14.24 0.92
CA ASN A 61 -8.76 14.66 2.03
C ASN A 61 -9.54 15.95 1.76
N ILE A 62 -9.19 16.74 0.73
CA ILE A 62 -9.76 18.06 0.45
C ILE A 62 -10.78 18.02 -0.71
N LEU A 63 -10.65 17.11 -1.67
CA LEU A 63 -11.55 17.03 -2.82
C LEU A 63 -12.67 15.99 -2.59
N PRO A 64 -13.96 16.39 -2.56
CA PRO A 64 -15.07 15.48 -2.28
C PRO A 64 -15.60 14.74 -3.53
N ASN A 65 -14.81 14.58 -4.60
CA ASN A 65 -15.22 13.77 -5.76
C ASN A 65 -14.04 13.06 -6.45
N PRO A 66 -14.25 11.82 -6.93
CA PRO A 66 -13.21 10.82 -7.05
C PRO A 66 -12.53 10.90 -8.42
N VAL A 67 -11.23 11.12 -8.43
CA VAL A 67 -10.41 10.32 -9.33
C VAL A 67 -10.39 8.94 -8.68
N GLU A 68 -10.71 7.87 -9.42
CA GLU A 68 -10.64 6.49 -8.94
C GLU A 68 -9.18 6.17 -8.53
N ILE A 69 -8.85 6.53 -7.29
CA ILE A 69 -7.61 6.23 -6.59
C ILE A 69 -7.87 5.06 -5.63
N GLU A 70 -8.77 4.13 -6.00
CA GLU A 70 -9.06 2.97 -5.17
C GLU A 70 -7.78 2.13 -4.93
N ASN A 71 -6.83 2.15 -5.87
CA ASN A 71 -5.59 1.36 -5.80
C ASN A 71 -4.36 2.02 -5.14
N LEU A 72 -4.36 3.32 -4.79
CA LEU A 72 -3.19 3.90 -4.06
C LEU A 72 -3.41 4.00 -2.55
N SER A 73 -4.63 3.78 -2.07
CA SER A 73 -4.93 3.72 -0.64
C SER A 73 -4.96 2.29 -0.11
N LEU A 74 -5.13 1.28 -0.98
CA LEU A 74 -5.00 -0.13 -0.63
C LEU A 74 -3.55 -0.43 -0.23
N ARG A 75 -3.38 -0.76 1.04
CA ARG A 75 -2.13 -1.24 1.62
C ARG A 75 -2.31 -2.69 2.01
N GLU A 76 -1.22 -3.45 1.98
CA GLU A 76 -1.22 -4.78 2.56
C GLU A 76 -0.96 -4.65 4.06
N TYR A 77 -1.76 -5.36 4.85
CA TYR A 77 -1.62 -5.43 6.29
C TYR A 77 -1.47 -6.88 6.70
N ARG A 78 -0.45 -7.16 7.52
CA ARG A 78 -0.29 -8.43 8.20
C ARG A 78 -1.05 -8.37 9.52
N CYS A 79 -2.08 -9.20 9.65
CA CYS A 79 -2.88 -9.36 10.87
C CYS A 79 -2.49 -10.67 11.56
N THR A 80 -2.08 -10.61 12.82
CA THR A 80 -1.64 -11.76 13.60
C THR A 80 -2.58 -11.99 14.77
N ARG A 81 -2.95 -13.27 15.02
CA ARG A 81 -3.80 -13.68 16.13
C ARG A 81 -3.08 -13.46 17.47
N ASN A 82 -3.71 -12.74 18.40
CA ASN A 82 -3.15 -12.58 19.74
C ASN A 82 -3.43 -13.78 20.64
N ALA A 83 -4.42 -14.61 20.30
CA ALA A 83 -4.62 -15.89 20.97
C ALA A 83 -3.38 -16.78 20.79
N SER A 84 -2.94 -17.41 21.88
CA SER A 84 -1.82 -18.35 21.83
C SER A 84 -2.19 -19.59 21.02
N TYR A 85 -1.24 -20.08 20.23
CA TYR A 85 -1.43 -21.36 19.54
C TYR A 85 -1.59 -22.48 20.56
N SER A 86 -2.59 -23.33 20.34
CA SER A 86 -2.87 -24.49 21.19
C SER A 86 -1.88 -25.64 20.97
N HIS A 87 -1.15 -25.63 19.86
CA HIS A 87 -0.07 -26.56 19.56
C HIS A 87 1.27 -26.11 20.17
N GLU A 88 2.07 -27.08 20.63
CA GLU A 88 3.43 -26.84 21.11
C GLU A 88 4.34 -26.46 19.93
N CYS A 89 4.41 -25.16 19.67
CA CYS A 89 5.27 -24.55 18.67
C CYS A 89 5.77 -23.21 19.22
N ILE A 90 6.82 -22.67 18.60
CA ILE A 90 7.43 -21.40 19.03
C ILE A 90 6.39 -20.26 19.07
N GLY A 91 5.42 -20.27 18.14
CA GLY A 91 4.31 -19.31 18.09
C GLY A 91 3.36 -19.32 19.30
N ARG A 92 3.44 -20.33 20.18
CA ARG A 92 2.70 -20.35 21.45
C ARG A 92 3.19 -19.24 22.38
N ASP A 93 4.51 -19.13 22.52
CA ASP A 93 5.18 -18.26 23.48
C ASP A 93 5.74 -16.98 22.84
N ASP A 94 6.05 -17.01 21.55
CA ASP A 94 6.58 -15.87 20.79
C ASP A 94 5.58 -15.39 19.71
N PRO A 95 4.95 -14.22 19.89
CA PRO A 95 4.05 -13.64 18.91
C PRO A 95 4.69 -13.38 17.54
N SER A 96 6.00 -13.12 17.49
CA SER A 96 6.70 -12.86 16.22
C SER A 96 6.79 -14.10 15.32
N ALA A 97 6.75 -15.29 15.94
CA ALA A 97 6.74 -16.59 15.26
C ALA A 97 5.34 -17.05 14.82
N ARG A 98 4.29 -16.28 15.12
CA ARG A 98 2.92 -16.58 14.70
C ARG A 98 2.72 -16.23 13.23
N GLN A 99 1.97 -17.09 12.53
CA GLN A 99 1.56 -16.82 11.17
C GLN A 99 0.63 -15.61 11.14
N GLY A 100 0.97 -14.64 10.30
CA GLY A 100 0.10 -13.52 9.99
C GLY A 100 -0.78 -13.83 8.77
N TYR A 101 -1.97 -13.24 8.75
CA TYR A 101 -2.89 -13.21 7.64
C TYR A 101 -2.74 -11.88 6.92
N TYR A 102 -2.64 -11.90 5.60
CA TYR A 102 -2.43 -10.69 4.81
C TYR A 102 -3.74 -10.23 4.21
N PHE A 103 -4.10 -8.98 4.47
CA PHE A 103 -5.30 -8.34 3.95
C PHE A 103 -4.93 -7.08 3.19
N LYS A 104 -5.61 -6.84 2.07
CA LYS A 104 -5.57 -5.53 1.44
C LYS A 104 -6.69 -4.69 2.04
N ALA A 105 -6.33 -3.53 2.59
CA ALA A 105 -7.27 -2.63 3.23
C ALA A 105 -6.81 -1.19 3.08
N HIS A 106 -7.74 -0.25 3.27
CA HIS A 106 -7.45 1.19 3.27
C HIS A 106 -6.92 1.66 4.63
N SER A 107 -7.18 0.91 5.71
CA SER A 107 -6.66 1.18 7.05
C SER A 107 -6.39 -0.09 7.86
N ALA A 108 -5.67 0.07 8.98
CA ALA A 108 -5.43 -1.02 9.92
C ALA A 108 -6.73 -1.49 10.60
N GLU A 109 -7.67 -0.59 10.84
CA GLU A 109 -8.99 -0.89 11.40
C GLU A 109 -9.81 -1.76 10.45
N GLU A 110 -9.80 -1.46 9.15
CA GLU A 110 -10.49 -2.27 8.15
C GLU A 110 -9.84 -3.66 8.03
N ALA A 111 -8.51 -3.75 8.05
CA ALA A 111 -7.82 -5.04 8.08
C ALA A 111 -8.17 -5.84 9.36
N TRP A 112 -8.30 -5.17 10.49
CA TRP A 112 -8.75 -5.77 11.75
C TRP A 112 -10.18 -6.30 11.66
N GLU A 113 -11.11 -5.54 11.06
CA GLU A 113 -12.50 -5.98 10.88
C GLU A 113 -12.62 -7.19 9.94
N GLN A 114 -11.81 -7.22 8.87
CA GLN A 114 -11.70 -8.39 8.00
C GLN A 114 -11.18 -9.61 8.78
N MET A 115 -10.21 -9.41 9.67
CA MET A 115 -9.68 -10.46 10.55
C MET A 115 -10.72 -10.93 11.58
N ALA A 116 -11.46 -10.02 12.20
CA ALA A 116 -12.53 -10.32 13.17
C ALA A 116 -13.70 -11.05 12.52
N THR A 117 -14.04 -10.72 11.28
CA THR A 117 -15.04 -11.47 10.50
C THR A 117 -14.59 -12.91 10.24
N ARG A 118 -13.29 -13.11 10.02
CA ARG A 118 -12.69 -14.43 9.76
C ARG A 118 -12.54 -15.27 11.03
N PHE A 119 -12.24 -14.64 12.17
CA PHE A 119 -12.01 -15.30 13.46
C PHE A 119 -12.84 -14.65 14.57
N PRO A 120 -14.19 -14.74 14.50
CA PRO A 120 -15.06 -14.04 15.43
C PRO A 120 -14.85 -14.48 16.89
N GLU A 121 -14.52 -15.76 17.11
CA GLU A 121 -14.26 -16.33 18.45
C GLU A 121 -12.99 -15.79 19.13
N GLU A 122 -12.13 -15.11 18.38
CA GLU A 122 -10.84 -14.59 18.88
C GLU A 122 -10.78 -13.07 18.97
N THR A 123 -11.89 -12.41 18.62
CA THR A 123 -12.04 -10.96 18.71
C THR A 123 -11.75 -10.44 20.12
N ASP A 124 -12.14 -11.20 21.15
CA ASP A 124 -11.89 -10.87 22.57
C ASP A 124 -10.40 -10.87 22.93
N ALA A 125 -9.60 -11.76 22.34
CA ALA A 125 -8.14 -11.76 22.48
C ALA A 125 -7.49 -10.66 21.61
N GLY A 126 -8.19 -10.25 20.55
CA GLY A 126 -7.77 -9.23 19.61
C GLY A 126 -6.76 -9.72 18.56
N PHE A 127 -6.41 -8.80 17.66
CA PHE A 127 -5.46 -9.03 16.58
C PHE A 127 -4.43 -7.91 16.56
N THR A 128 -3.18 -8.26 16.29
CA THR A 128 -2.13 -7.30 15.99
C THR A 128 -2.14 -7.03 14.50
N VAL A 129 -2.18 -5.76 14.09
CA VAL A 129 -2.20 -5.35 12.68
C VAL A 129 -0.96 -4.53 12.38
N GLU A 130 -0.21 -4.94 11.38
CA GLU A 130 1.01 -4.29 10.93
C GLU A 130 0.88 -3.95 9.45
N GLU A 131 1.17 -2.70 9.08
CA GLU A 131 1.30 -2.32 7.66
C GLU A 131 2.50 -3.09 7.08
N TRP A 132 2.25 -3.85 6.03
CA TRP A 132 3.24 -4.71 5.40
C TRP A 132 3.65 -4.10 4.06
N GLU A 133 4.89 -3.61 3.99
CA GLU A 133 5.51 -3.28 2.71
C GLU A 133 6.10 -4.57 2.12
N SER A 134 5.30 -5.29 1.33
CA SER A 134 5.77 -6.45 0.59
C SER A 134 6.91 -6.01 -0.34
N PHE A 135 8.11 -6.57 -0.16
CA PHE A 135 9.08 -6.61 -1.24
C PHE A 135 8.41 -7.31 -2.42
N ASN A 136 8.54 -6.80 -3.65
CA ASN A 136 8.01 -7.45 -4.86
C ASN A 136 8.57 -8.89 -4.94
N VAL A 137 7.82 -9.86 -4.43
CA VAL A 137 8.14 -11.29 -4.57
C VAL A 137 7.40 -11.76 -5.80
N THR A 138 8.12 -11.90 -6.90
CA THR A 138 7.64 -12.63 -8.07
C THR A 138 7.51 -14.10 -7.70
N VAL A 139 6.30 -14.53 -7.35
CA VAL A 139 6.00 -15.95 -7.16
C VAL A 139 5.88 -16.58 -8.54
N VAL A 140 6.96 -17.20 -9.01
CA VAL A 140 6.94 -17.99 -10.24
C VAL A 140 6.39 -19.37 -9.90
N GLN A 141 5.19 -19.67 -10.38
CA GLN A 141 4.66 -21.04 -10.35
C GLN A 141 5.41 -21.84 -11.42
N VAL A 142 6.34 -22.69 -10.98
CA VAL A 142 7.06 -23.60 -11.87
C VAL A 142 6.22 -24.87 -12.01
N GLU A 143 5.45 -24.97 -13.10
CA GLU A 143 4.82 -26.24 -13.46
C GLU A 143 5.88 -27.19 -14.01
N ARG A 144 5.86 -28.43 -13.51
CA ARG A 144 6.76 -29.50 -13.92
C ARG A 144 5.95 -30.64 -14.50
N ASP A 145 6.43 -31.22 -15.60
CA ASP A 145 5.84 -32.44 -16.16
C ASP A 145 6.14 -33.68 -15.26
N GLU A 146 5.57 -34.84 -15.62
CA GLU A 146 5.76 -36.11 -14.88
C GLU A 146 7.22 -36.57 -14.84
N ASP A 147 8.08 -36.03 -15.72
CA ASP A 147 9.52 -36.29 -15.80
C ASP A 147 10.37 -35.22 -15.08
N GLY A 148 9.74 -34.18 -14.52
CA GLY A 148 10.38 -33.12 -13.74
C GLY A 148 10.94 -31.94 -14.54
N ASN A 149 10.63 -31.83 -15.84
CA ASN A 149 11.05 -30.71 -16.69
C ASN A 149 10.12 -29.51 -16.51
N ILE A 150 10.67 -28.30 -16.66
CA ILE A 150 9.91 -27.04 -16.59
C ILE A 150 9.12 -26.88 -17.90
N ILE A 151 7.81 -26.69 -17.78
CA ILE A 151 6.94 -26.38 -18.92
C ILE A 151 6.95 -24.85 -19.08
N GLU A 152 7.51 -24.34 -20.19
CA GLU A 152 7.51 -22.90 -20.55
C GLU A 152 6.18 -22.45 -21.19
#